data_AF-A0A538BQ74-F1
#
_entry.id   AF-A0A538BQ74-F1
#
_cell.length_a   1.000
_cell.length_b   1.000
_cell.length_c   1.000
_cell.angle_alpha   90.00
_cell.angle_beta   90.00
_cell.angle_gamma   90.00
#
_symmetry.space_group_name_H-M   'P 1'
#
loop_
_entity.id
_entity.type
_entity.pdbx_description
1 polymer ?
#
loop_
_entity_poly.entity_id
_entity_poly.type
_entity_poly.pdbx_seq_one_letter_code
_entity_poly.pdbx_strand_id
1 'polypeptide(L)' 'TSTEWVPWEVDWEAEPGEHQLVVRAADDAGNVQPLEQSWNHHGLENNAVQRVPVTVRSG' A
#
# COMPACT_ATOMS: atom_id res chain seq x y z
N THR A 1 1.06 16.42 16.98
CA THR A 1 1.50 17.09 15.72
C THR A 1 1.62 16.00 14.68
N SER A 2 0.75 15.99 13.67
CA SER A 2 0.56 14.82 12.81
C SER A 2 1.67 14.69 11.76
N THR A 3 2.89 14.39 12.19
CA THR A 3 4.05 14.09 11.32
C THR A 3 4.63 12.72 11.65
N GLU A 4 3.84 11.88 12.29
CA GLU A 4 4.24 10.56 12.77
C GLU A 4 3.50 9.49 11.97
N TRP A 5 4.13 8.33 11.84
CA TRP A 5 3.50 7.17 11.23
C TRP A 5 2.33 6.70 12.10
N VAL A 6 1.17 6.50 11.46
CA VAL A 6 -0.02 5.99 12.13
C VAL A 6 -0.19 4.50 11.78
N PRO A 7 -0.18 3.60 12.76
CA PRO A 7 -0.48 2.19 12.50
C PRO A 7 -1.94 2.05 12.06
N TRP A 8 -2.19 1.10 11.17
CA TRP A 8 -3.53 0.76 10.71
C TRP A 8 -3.63 -0.76 10.58
N GLU A 9 -4.82 -1.29 10.73
CA GLU A 9 -5.14 -2.71 10.57
C GLU A 9 -6.51 -2.84 9.89
N VAL A 10 -6.72 -3.94 9.18
CA VAL A 10 -8.01 -4.29 8.58
C VAL A 10 -8.23 -5.79 8.69
N ASP A 11 -9.43 -6.20 9.10
CA ASP A 11 -9.83 -7.60 9.04
C ASP A 11 -10.05 -8.00 7.59
N TRP A 12 -9.40 -9.08 7.17
CA TRP A 12 -9.53 -9.63 5.82
C TRP A 12 -9.98 -11.09 5.89
N GLU A 13 -11.21 -11.34 5.44
CA GLU A 13 -11.71 -12.70 5.21
C GLU A 13 -11.11 -13.23 3.90
N ALA A 14 -10.03 -14.01 4.03
CA ALA A 14 -9.23 -14.45 2.90
C ALA A 14 -9.78 -15.76 2.28
N GLU A 15 -10.09 -15.72 0.99
CA GLU A 15 -10.40 -16.92 0.20
C GLU A 15 -9.10 -17.64 -0.22
N PRO A 16 -9.03 -18.98 -0.23
CA PRO A 16 -7.87 -19.70 -0.76
C PRO A 16 -7.54 -19.29 -2.21
N GLY A 17 -6.27 -19.07 -2.51
CA GLY A 17 -5.79 -18.64 -3.82
C GLY A 17 -4.71 -17.57 -3.77
N GLU A 18 -4.36 -17.06 -4.95
CA GLU A 18 -3.41 -15.96 -5.12
C GLU A 18 -4.14 -14.62 -5.00
N HIS A 19 -3.60 -13.74 -4.17
CA HIS A 19 -4.11 -12.39 -3.94
C HIS A 19 -2.97 -11.38 -4.01
N GLN A 20 -3.32 -10.11 -4.20
CA GLN A 20 -2.37 -9.01 -4.07
C GLN A 20 -2.94 -7.96 -3.13
N LEU A 21 -2.30 -7.83 -1.97
CA LEU A 21 -2.66 -6.79 -1.00
C LEU A 21 -2.00 -5.47 -1.39
N VAL A 22 -2.79 -4.40 -1.33
CA VAL A 22 -2.34 -3.03 -1.59
C VAL A 22 -2.95 -2.11 -0.55
N VAL A 23 -2.18 -1.09 -0.17
CA VAL A 23 -2.61 -0.05 0.76
C VAL A 23 -2.30 1.30 0.14
N ARG A 24 -3.22 2.24 0.29
CA ARG A 24 -3.16 3.56 -0.33
C ARG A 24 -3.56 4.62 0.68
N ALA A 25 -2.57 5.40 1.13
CA ALA A 25 -2.78 6.51 2.05
C ALA A 25 -3.22 7.79 1.32
N ALA A 26 -3.99 8.60 2.04
CA ALA A 26 -4.32 9.98 1.72
C ALA A 26 -4.09 10.87 2.96
N ASP A 27 -3.80 12.15 2.76
CA ASP A 27 -3.63 13.13 3.84
C ASP A 27 -4.68 14.26 3.81
N ASP A 28 -4.70 15.08 4.85
CA ASP A 28 -5.65 16.20 5.00
C ASP A 28 -5.43 17.33 3.98
N ALA A 29 -4.27 17.35 3.30
CA ALA A 29 -3.99 18.29 2.21
C ALA A 29 -4.48 17.77 0.85
N GLY A 30 -5.05 16.56 0.80
CA GLY A 30 -5.59 15.93 -0.40
C GLY A 30 -4.54 15.19 -1.23
N ASN A 31 -3.33 14.99 -0.71
CA ASN A 31 -2.33 14.17 -1.39
C ASN A 31 -2.73 12.70 -1.25
N VAL A 32 -2.55 11.93 -2.33
CA VAL A 32 -2.85 10.50 -2.35
C VAL A 32 -1.71 9.75 -3.03
N GLN A 33 -1.30 8.61 -2.48
CA GLN A 33 -0.26 7.79 -3.11
C GLN A 33 -0.63 7.42 -4.56
N PRO A 34 0.33 7.48 -5.51
CA PRO A 34 0.10 7.07 -6.88
C PRO A 34 0.06 5.54 -7.00
N LEU A 35 -0.68 5.02 -7.98
CA LEU A 35 -0.75 3.57 -8.23
C LEU A 35 0.54 3.03 -8.84
N GLU A 36 1.25 3.87 -9.60
CA GLU A 36 2.51 3.55 -10.26
C GLU A 36 3.58 4.55 -9.82
N GLN A 37 4.83 4.08 -9.80
CA GLN A 37 5.98 4.92 -9.50
C GLN A 37 6.15 5.99 -10.59
N SER A 38 6.33 7.25 -10.16
CA SER A 38 6.89 8.27 -11.04
C SER A 38 8.39 8.03 -11.21
N TRP A 39 8.84 8.00 -12.46
CA TRP A 39 10.26 7.85 -12.74
C TRP A 39 11.01 9.17 -12.55
N ASN A 40 12.19 9.11 -11.94
CA ASN A 40 13.17 10.19 -11.98
C ASN A 40 14.58 9.61 -12.08
N HIS A 41 15.51 10.40 -12.63
CA HIS A 41 16.89 9.97 -12.90
C HIS A 41 17.66 9.54 -11.64
N HIS A 42 17.30 10.06 -10.47
CA HIS A 42 17.96 9.75 -9.20
C HIS A 42 17.38 8.51 -8.49
N GLY A 43 16.24 7.99 -8.94
CA GLY A 43 15.55 6.87 -8.31
C GLY A 43 14.99 7.17 -6.91
N LEU A 44 14.59 8.42 -6.65
CA LEU A 44 14.14 8.88 -5.33
C LEU A 44 12.61 9.01 -5.24
N GLU A 45 12.10 9.25 -4.03
CA GLU A 45 10.70 9.63 -3.77
C GLU A 45 9.66 8.58 -4.23
N ASN A 46 10.04 7.30 -4.24
CA ASN A 46 9.07 6.25 -4.52
C ASN A 46 8.09 6.12 -3.35
N ASN A 47 6.89 6.64 -3.54
CA ASN A 47 5.76 6.52 -2.63
C ASN A 47 4.55 5.83 -3.28
N ALA A 48 4.75 5.12 -4.40
CA ALA A 48 3.68 4.38 -5.05
C ALA A 48 3.14 3.28 -4.12
N VAL A 49 1.88 2.87 -4.35
CA VAL A 49 1.26 1.82 -3.54
C VAL A 49 2.11 0.55 -3.56
N GLN A 50 2.49 0.09 -2.37
CA GLN A 50 3.19 -1.18 -2.21
C GLN A 50 2.22 -2.32 -2.55
N ARG A 51 2.72 -3.31 -3.29
CA ARG A 51 1.98 -4.52 -3.66
C ARG A 51 2.63 -5.71 -2.98
N VAL A 52 1.84 -6.46 -2.23
CA VAL A 52 2.28 -7.66 -1.54
C VAL A 52 1.50 -8.85 -2.12
N PRO A 53 2.12 -9.70 -2.95
CA PRO A 53 1.49 -10.94 -3.38
C PRO A 53 1.39 -11.91 -2.19
N VAL A 54 0.23 -12.54 -2.05
CA VAL A 54 -0.08 -13.46 -0.95
C VAL A 54 -0.75 -14.70 -1.52
N THR A 55 -0.23 -15.88 -1.17
CA THR A 55 -0.89 -17.16 -1.41
C THR A 55 -1.64 -17.59 -0.15
N VAL A 56 -2.97 -17.61 -0.21
CA VAL A 56 -3.83 -18.13 0.86
C VAL A 56 -4.02 -19.61 0.61
N ARG A 57 -3.58 -20.46 1.53
CA ARG A 57 -3.73 -21.91 1.42
C ARG A 57 -5.10 -22.34 1.95
N SER A 58 -5.71 -23.35 1.34
CA SER A 58 -6.83 -24.05 1.94
C SER A 58 -6.37 -24.73 3.23
N GLY A 59 -7.15 -24.57 4.31
CA GLY A 59 -6.99 -25.31 5.55
C GLY A 59 -7.41 -26.77 5.44
#